data_AF-A0A4Q0RU81-F1
#
_entry.id   AF-A0A4Q0RU81-F1
#
_cell.length_a   1.000
_cell.length_b   1.000
_cell.length_c   1.000
_cell.angle_alpha   90.00
_cell.angle_beta   90.00
_cell.angle_gamma   90.00
#
_symmetry.space_group_name_H-M   'P 1'
#
loop_
_entity.id
_entity.type
_entity.pdbx_description
1 polymer ?
#
loop_
_entity_poly.entity_id
_entity_poly.type
_entity_poly.pdbx_seq_one_letter_code
_entity_poly.pdbx_strand_id
1 'polypeptide(L)'
;MDFRPTPLLRAAIVKWAERQGERLTLSQAICELVESGLKVKGAHPSGDRQERRARKMAGETIDDMISANMTADVKAASKRHLLDGPEEFSRVRVDRRKASRSADRGER
;
A
#
# COMPACT_ATOMS: atom_id res chain seq x y z
N MET A 1 -21.81 21.06 18.39
CA MET A 1 -21.63 20.43 17.06
C MET A 1 -22.41 19.14 17.10
N ASP A 2 -23.58 19.10 16.47
CA ASP A 2 -24.51 17.98 16.62
C ASP A 2 -24.39 17.05 15.40
N PHE A 3 -23.84 15.87 15.60
CA PHE A 3 -23.82 14.83 14.58
C PHE A 3 -25.17 14.10 14.56
N ARG A 4 -25.94 14.27 13.47
CA ARG A 4 -27.17 13.52 13.23
C ARG A 4 -26.99 12.58 12.04
N PRO A 5 -26.78 11.27 12.27
CA PRO A 5 -26.66 10.32 11.18
C PRO A 5 -27.99 10.22 10.42
N THR A 6 -27.92 10.00 9.10
CA THR A 6 -29.11 9.70 8.30
C THR A 6 -29.83 8.46 8.87
N PRO A 7 -31.16 8.33 8.70
CA PRO A 7 -31.90 7.18 9.22
C PRO A 7 -31.33 5.83 8.75
N LEU A 8 -30.86 5.79 7.50
CA LEU A 8 -30.22 4.61 6.90
C LEU A 8 -28.89 4.27 7.59
N LEU A 9 -28.05 5.28 7.85
CA LEU A 9 -26.79 5.08 8.57
C LEU A 9 -27.04 4.62 10.01
N ARG A 10 -28.03 5.21 10.69
CA ARG A 10 -28.42 4.79 12.05
C ARG A 10 -28.86 3.32 12.08
N ALA A 11 -29.68 2.89 11.12
CA ALA A 11 -30.11 1.49 11.01
C ALA A 11 -28.93 0.54 10.77
N ALA A 12 -27.97 0.94 9.94
CA ALA A 12 -26.76 0.16 9.69
C ALA A 12 -25.90 0.00 10.95
N ILE A 13 -25.74 1.08 11.74
CA ILE A 13 -24.97 1.05 13.00
C ILE A 13 -25.65 0.14 14.02
N VAL A 14 -26.99 0.21 14.16
CA VAL A 14 -27.73 -0.67 15.07
C VAL A 14 -27.60 -2.14 14.66
N LYS A 15 -27.75 -2.44 13.37
CA LYS A 15 -27.59 -3.80 12.84
C LYS A 15 -26.15 -4.34 13.03
N TRP A 16 -25.15 -3.46 13.00
CA TRP A 16 -23.77 -3.81 13.32
C TRP A 16 -23.58 -4.06 14.83
N ALA A 17 -24.21 -3.24 15.68
CA ALA A 17 -24.16 -3.38 17.13
C ALA A 17 -24.82 -4.69 17.63
N GLU A 18 -25.94 -5.10 17.03
CA GLU A 18 -26.63 -6.37 17.34
C GLU A 18 -25.79 -7.61 17.06
N ARG A 19 -24.77 -7.50 16.20
CA ARG A 19 -23.85 -8.60 15.88
C ARG A 19 -22.72 -8.72 16.88
N GLN A 20 -22.50 -7.70 17.70
CA GLN A 20 -21.55 -7.76 18.79
C GLN A 20 -22.21 -8.56 19.92
N GLY A 21 -21.49 -9.54 20.48
CA GLY A 21 -22.05 -10.43 21.51
C GLY A 21 -22.53 -9.70 22.77
N GLU A 22 -22.07 -8.46 22.97
CA GLU A 22 -22.60 -7.53 23.97
C GLU A 22 -23.60 -6.55 23.35
N ARG A 23 -24.67 -6.25 24.09
CA ARG A 23 -25.68 -5.29 23.67
C ARG A 23 -25.12 -3.86 23.77
N LEU A 24 -24.40 -3.43 22.74
CA LEU A 24 -23.86 -2.08 22.66
C LEU A 24 -25.00 -1.06 22.50
N THR A 25 -24.93 0.01 23.28
CA THR A 25 -25.78 1.19 23.05
C THR A 25 -25.35 1.89 21.76
N LEU A 26 -26.22 2.73 21.18
CA LEU A 26 -25.92 3.45 19.95
C LEU A 26 -24.66 4.32 20.07
N SER A 27 -24.45 4.98 21.22
CA SER A 27 -23.27 5.79 21.47
C SER A 27 -22.00 4.94 21.55
N GLN A 28 -22.05 3.80 22.25
CA GLN A 28 -20.91 2.87 22.32
C GLN A 28 -20.57 2.29 20.96
N ALA A 29 -21.58 1.89 20.18
CA ALA A 29 -21.36 1.37 18.83
C ALA A 29 -20.68 2.38 17.91
N ILE A 30 -21.05 3.66 18.02
CA ILE A 30 -20.39 4.74 17.28
C ILE A 30 -18.94 4.91 17.75
N CYS A 31 -18.69 4.94 19.06
CA CYS A 31 -17.33 5.06 19.60
C CYS A 31 -16.44 3.91 19.13
N GLU A 32 -16.90 2.66 19.22
CA GLU A 32 -16.15 1.48 18.78
C GLU A 32 -15.85 1.48 17.27
N LEU A 33 -16.81 1.89 16.44
CA LEU A 33 -16.60 2.04 15.00
C LEU A 33 -15.57 3.12 14.68
N VAL A 34 -15.64 4.25 15.37
CA VAL A 34 -14.67 5.35 15.19
C VAL A 34 -13.29 4.92 15.67
N GLU A 35 -13.18 4.32 16.85
CA GLU A 35 -11.92 3.79 17.37
C GLU A 35 -11.32 2.74 16.43
N SER A 36 -12.12 1.80 15.95
CA SER A 36 -11.69 0.80 14.99
C SER A 36 -11.22 1.45 13.69
N GLY A 37 -11.95 2.43 13.17
CA GLY A 37 -11.56 3.20 11.98
C GLY A 37 -10.26 3.98 12.16
N LEU A 38 -10.04 4.55 13.34
CA LEU A 38 -8.81 5.28 13.68
C LEU A 38 -7.62 4.34 13.93
N LYS A 39 -7.86 3.15 14.49
CA LYS A 39 -6.87 2.08 14.69
C LYS A 39 -6.40 1.48 13.37
N VAL A 40 -7.20 1.57 12.29
CA VAL A 40 -6.76 1.28 10.90
C VAL A 40 -5.83 2.41 10.40
N LYS A 41 -4.73 2.61 11.11
CA LYS A 41 -3.64 3.49 10.68
C LYS A 41 -2.87 2.75 9.59
N GLY A 42 -3.34 2.87 8.34
CA GLY A 42 -2.53 2.56 7.16
C GLY A 42 -2.82 1.25 6.45
N ALA A 43 -4.08 0.87 6.25
CA ALA A 43 -4.42 0.00 5.12
C ALA A 43 -4.45 0.82 3.82
N HIS A 44 -3.40 1.57 3.51
CA HIS A 44 -3.13 1.85 2.10
C HIS A 44 -2.92 0.48 1.45
N PRO A 45 -3.54 0.17 0.30
CA PRO A 45 -3.28 -1.07 -0.40
C PRO A 45 -1.77 -1.15 -0.58
N SER A 46 -1.14 -2.09 0.13
CA SER A 46 0.30 -2.33 0.22
C SER A 46 1.01 -1.83 -1.04
N GLY A 47 1.63 -0.65 -0.95
CA GLY A 47 2.34 -0.04 -2.08
C GLY A 47 3.32 -1.04 -2.69
N ASP A 48 3.89 -1.91 -1.84
CA ASP A 48 4.76 -3.02 -2.20
C ASP A 48 4.15 -4.00 -3.21
N ARG A 49 2.87 -4.40 -3.07
CA ARG A 49 2.27 -5.34 -4.04
C ARG A 49 2.01 -4.67 -5.38
N GLN A 50 1.54 -3.43 -5.37
CA GLN A 50 1.32 -2.68 -6.60
C GLN A 50 2.64 -2.35 -7.30
N GLU A 51 3.66 -1.92 -6.55
CA GLU A 51 5.01 -1.66 -7.04
C GLU A 51 5.66 -2.92 -7.61
N ARG A 52 5.55 -4.06 -6.93
CA ARG A 52 6.08 -5.34 -7.44
C ARG A 52 5.38 -5.76 -8.73
N ARG A 53 4.05 -5.57 -8.82
CA ARG A 53 3.29 -5.86 -10.05
C ARG A 53 3.70 -4.93 -11.19
N ALA A 54 3.82 -3.63 -10.94
CA ALA A 54 4.26 -2.65 -11.92
C ALA A 54 5.68 -2.95 -12.44
N ARG A 55 6.62 -3.25 -11.53
CA ARG A 55 7.99 -3.65 -11.89
C ARG A 55 8.03 -4.92 -12.72
N LYS A 56 7.19 -5.91 -12.37
CA LYS A 56 7.09 -7.16 -13.13
C LYS A 56 6.58 -6.91 -14.55
N MET A 57 5.46 -6.19 -14.71
CA MET A 57 4.89 -5.89 -16.03
C MET A 57 5.86 -5.08 -16.89
N ALA A 58 6.50 -4.05 -16.33
CA ALA A 58 7.51 -3.28 -17.04
C ALA A 58 8.72 -4.14 -17.44
N GLY A 59 9.17 -5.02 -16.56
CA GLY A 59 10.28 -5.93 -16.86
C GLY A 59 9.98 -6.91 -17.99
N GLU A 60 8.75 -7.45 -18.05
CA GLU A 60 8.28 -8.35 -19.12
C GLU A 60 8.18 -7.59 -20.45
N THR A 61 7.58 -6.40 -20.46
CA THR A 61 7.50 -5.56 -21.68
C THR A 61 8.88 -5.13 -22.20
N ILE A 62 9.83 -4.81 -21.30
CA ILE A 62 11.20 -4.48 -21.71
C ILE A 62 11.90 -5.71 -22.30
N ASP A 63 11.67 -6.91 -21.74
CA ASP A 63 12.23 -8.14 -22.30
C ASP A 63 11.72 -8.40 -23.73
N ASP A 64 10.46 -8.09 -24.00
CA ASP A 64 9.82 -8.20 -25.31
C ASP A 64 10.31 -7.13 -26.30
N MET A 65 10.56 -5.90 -25.83
CA MET A 65 11.02 -4.78 -26.66
C MET A 65 12.52 -4.83 -26.99
N ILE A 66 13.35 -5.44 -26.13
CA ILE A 66 14.79 -5.53 -26.39
C ILE A 66 15.03 -6.58 -27.49
N SER A 67 15.43 -6.08 -28.66
CA SER A 67 15.82 -6.84 -29.85
C SER A 67 16.76 -7.99 -29.51
N ALA A 68 16.51 -9.17 -30.10
CA ALA A 68 17.24 -10.42 -29.89
C ALA A 68 18.76 -10.38 -30.19
N ASN A 69 19.29 -9.25 -30.70
CA ASN A 69 20.68 -9.08 -31.08
C ASN A 69 21.58 -8.58 -29.93
N MET A 70 21.05 -8.42 -28.72
CA MET A 70 21.83 -8.08 -27.53
C MET A 70 22.28 -9.33 -26.78
N THR A 71 23.55 -9.36 -26.35
CA THR A 71 24.05 -10.38 -25.42
C THR A 71 23.31 -10.27 -24.08
N ALA A 72 23.18 -11.40 -23.37
CA ALA A 72 22.38 -11.50 -22.16
C ALA A 72 22.80 -10.48 -21.07
N ASP A 73 24.10 -10.21 -20.94
CA ASP A 73 24.64 -9.23 -19.98
C ASP A 73 24.24 -7.79 -20.31
N VAL A 74 24.28 -7.41 -21.60
CA VAL A 74 23.89 -6.07 -22.06
C VAL A 74 22.38 -5.88 -21.91
N LYS A 75 21.59 -6.91 -22.18
CA LYS A 75 20.14 -6.92 -21.95
C LYS A 75 19.79 -6.75 -20.47
N ALA A 76 20.47 -7.47 -19.58
CA ALA A 76 20.26 -7.37 -18.14
C ALA A 76 20.65 -5.99 -17.57
N ALA A 77 21.77 -5.42 -18.04
CA ALA A 77 22.21 -4.09 -17.64
C ALA A 77 21.24 -3.00 -18.11
N SER A 78 20.80 -3.07 -19.37
CA SER A 78 19.81 -2.14 -19.94
C SER A 78 18.49 -2.20 -19.19
N LYS A 79 18.00 -3.41 -18.89
CA LYS A 79 16.76 -3.61 -18.10
C LYS A 79 16.83 -2.97 -16.72
N ARG A 80 17.94 -3.17 -15.98
CA ARG A 80 18.14 -2.52 -14.67
C ARG A 80 18.16 -1.01 -14.80
N HIS A 81 18.87 -0.48 -15.79
CA HIS A 81 18.95 0.95 -16.03
C HIS A 81 17.57 1.57 -16.35
N LEU A 82 16.70 0.87 -17.07
CA LEU A 82 15.34 1.35 -17.37
C LEU A 82 14.37 1.24 -16.20
N LEU A 83 14.50 0.20 -15.36
CA LEU A 83 13.63 0.00 -14.19
C LEU A 83 14.03 0.87 -13.00
N ASP A 84 15.32 0.99 -12.74
CA ASP A 84 15.88 1.72 -11.59
C ASP A 84 16.32 3.15 -11.95
N GLY A 85 16.50 3.45 -13.24
CA GLY A 85 16.98 4.73 -13.74
C GLY A 85 18.52 4.85 -13.70
N PRO A 86 19.09 5.87 -14.35
CA PRO A 86 20.51 6.20 -14.24
C PRO A 86 20.90 6.59 -12.80
N GLU A 87 22.14 6.32 -12.44
CA GLU A 87 22.66 6.57 -11.08
C GLU A 87 22.64 8.06 -10.73
N GLU A 88 22.86 8.92 -11.73
CA GLU A 88 22.85 10.38 -11.65
C GLU A 88 21.50 10.93 -11.15
N PHE A 89 20.40 10.25 -11.49
CA PHE A 89 19.05 10.65 -11.08
C PHE A 89 18.58 9.91 -9.83
N SER A 90 19.28 8.88 -9.39
CA SER A 90 18.96 8.14 -8.16
C SER A 90 18.90 9.07 -6.93
N ARG A 91 19.82 10.05 -6.86
CA ARG A 91 19.85 11.08 -5.82
C ARG A 91 18.77 12.17 -5.97
N VAL A 92 18.18 12.34 -7.15
CA VAL A 92 17.12 13.34 -7.40
C VAL A 92 15.73 12.77 -7.11
N ARG A 93 15.59 11.43 -7.06
CA ARG A 93 14.36 10.71 -6.64
C ARG A 93 14.01 10.87 -5.14
N VAL A 94 14.52 11.91 -4.48
CA VAL A 94 14.37 12.24 -3.04
C VAL A 94 12.93 12.42 -2.61
N ASP A 95 12.03 12.81 -3.52
CA ASP A 95 10.60 12.98 -3.20
C ASP A 95 9.86 11.66 -2.93
N ARG A 96 10.47 10.50 -3.19
CA ARG A 96 9.93 9.21 -2.75
C ARG A 96 10.52 8.90 -1.38
N ARG A 97 9.69 8.93 -0.32
CA ARG A 97 10.06 8.42 1.01
C ARG A 97 10.72 7.05 0.83
N LYS A 98 12.05 7.02 0.96
CA LYS A 98 12.83 5.79 0.95
C LYS A 98 12.35 5.01 2.16
N ALA A 99 11.60 3.93 1.94
CA ALA A 99 11.28 3.01 3.01
C ALA A 99 12.63 2.58 3.60
N SER A 100 12.95 3.10 4.78
CA SER A 100 14.07 2.61 5.55
C SER A 100 13.75 1.14 5.80
N ARG A 101 14.45 0.25 5.10
CA ARG A 101 14.63 -1.12 5.59
C ARG A 101 15.30 -0.94 6.93
N SER A 102 14.51 -1.01 7.99
CA SER A 102 15.01 -1.20 9.35
C SER A 102 15.98 -2.36 9.29
N ALA A 103 17.26 -2.04 9.45
CA ALA A 103 18.24 -2.99 9.90
C ALA A 103 17.85 -3.36 11.34
N ASP A 104 16.92 -4.30 11.44
CA ASP A 104 16.81 -5.17 12.60
C ASP A 104 17.14 -6.57 12.09
N ARG A 105 18.44 -6.85 12.06
CA ARG A 105 18.95 -8.21 11.87
C ARG A 105 20.15 -8.38 12.79
N GLY A 106 19.83 -8.79 14.01
CA GLY A 106 20.60 -9.76 14.78
C GLY A 106 21.90 -9.27 15.40
N GLU A 107 21.82 -8.90 16.69
CA GLU A 107 22.81 -9.34 17.67
C GLU A 107 22.06 -9.98 18.85
N ARG A 108 22.09 -11.32 18.88
CA ARG A 108 22.09 -12.15 20.08
C ARG A 108 23.11 -13.25 19.86
#